data_AF-J7J1R1-F1
#
_entry.id   AF-J7J1R1-F1
#
_cell.length_a   1.000
_cell.length_b   1.000
_cell.length_c   1.000
_cell.angle_alpha   90.00
_cell.angle_beta   90.00
_cell.angle_gamma   90.00
#
_symmetry.space_group_name_H-M   'P 1'
#
loop_
_entity.id
_entity.type
_entity.pdbx_description
1 polymer ?
#
loop_
_entity_poly.entity_id
_entity_poly.type
_entity_poly.pdbx_seq_one_letter_code
_entity_poly.pdbx_strand_id
1 'polypeptide(L)'
;MKKLFSCKSKIFGVIMTCVVLISTISTTAFADTASPTYKTPKISGHEYSFTSEVWTRYVPNVGYTVEAVAPIKADVNVPTGYMGGQARLYNSSGSLKASSSWTYNPSSTSAFFVYSSRISTAGQYYAYNQAEFYNGSGYTRYTGYQSPIQTLSSSKSVSTTETLEVINDLMLKTEYSVNDKGETYGSALSEYTIGVEPDLISAIGTNGVEGYVSADDLTPEVSSIKEALEQNGESGDIRTIPLYDADGTTVLGEFELLTSYELVADAN
;
A
#
# COMPACT_ATOMS: atom_id res chain seq x y z
N MET A 1 38.24 15.30 -76.26
CA MET A 1 36.82 15.20 -76.69
C MET A 1 35.94 15.11 -75.46
N LYS A 2 34.75 15.72 -75.55
CA LYS A 2 33.66 15.85 -74.54
C LYS A 2 33.84 16.97 -73.50
N LYS A 3 33.06 18.03 -73.76
CA LYS A 3 32.90 19.28 -73.01
C LYS A 3 32.05 19.07 -71.75
N LEU A 4 32.32 19.90 -70.75
CA LEU A 4 31.62 20.04 -69.49
C LEU A 4 30.15 20.48 -69.65
N PHE A 5 29.32 19.95 -68.76
CA PHE A 5 27.99 20.43 -68.38
C PHE A 5 28.06 21.80 -67.70
N SER A 6 27.08 22.67 -67.97
CA SER A 6 26.48 23.55 -66.96
C SER A 6 25.21 24.19 -67.52
N CYS A 7 24.05 23.79 -67.01
CA CYS A 7 22.81 24.55 -67.17
C CYS A 7 22.20 24.76 -65.78
N LYS A 8 22.07 26.03 -65.41
CA LYS A 8 21.45 26.52 -64.17
C LYS A 8 19.94 26.38 -64.26
N SER A 9 19.29 25.95 -63.17
CA SER A 9 17.95 26.44 -62.85
C SER A 9 17.74 26.48 -61.34
N LYS A 10 17.42 27.67 -60.85
CA LYS A 10 17.09 27.98 -59.46
C LYS A 10 15.63 27.62 -59.24
N ILE A 11 15.33 26.84 -58.19
CA ILE A 11 13.96 26.73 -57.67
C ILE A 11 13.96 27.30 -56.25
N PHE A 12 13.26 28.42 -56.11
CA PHE A 12 12.94 29.09 -54.86
C PHE A 12 11.81 28.31 -54.18
N GLY A 13 12.05 27.80 -52.97
CA GLY A 13 11.03 27.18 -52.13
C GLY A 13 10.95 27.91 -50.80
N VAL A 14 9.91 28.72 -50.62
CA VAL A 14 9.59 29.43 -49.39
C VAL A 14 9.02 28.42 -48.38
N ILE A 15 9.75 28.16 -47.28
CA ILE A 15 9.27 27.33 -46.18
C ILE A 15 8.51 28.23 -45.20
N MET A 16 7.18 28.22 -45.29
CA MET A 16 6.28 28.84 -44.32
C MET A 16 6.16 27.90 -43.12
N THR A 17 6.81 28.27 -42.02
CA THR A 17 6.80 27.48 -40.79
C THR A 17 5.56 27.87 -39.98
N CYS A 18 4.51 27.04 -40.03
CA CYS A 18 3.36 27.17 -39.15
C CYS A 18 3.75 26.73 -37.73
N VAL A 19 3.95 27.70 -36.82
CA VAL A 19 4.02 27.45 -35.39
C VAL A 19 2.61 27.13 -34.89
N VAL A 20 2.27 25.85 -34.85
CA VAL A 20 1.06 25.37 -34.18
C VAL A 20 1.34 25.38 -32.69
N LEU A 21 0.82 26.39 -31.98
CA LEU A 21 0.70 26.37 -30.52
C LEU A 21 -0.30 25.27 -30.14
N ILE A 22 0.22 24.08 -29.87
CA ILE A 22 -0.54 23.02 -29.21
C ILE A 22 -0.66 23.41 -27.75
N SER A 23 -1.75 24.09 -27.40
CA SER A 23 -2.16 24.27 -26.01
C SER A 23 -2.55 22.90 -25.46
N THR A 24 -1.59 22.18 -24.89
CA THR A 24 -1.83 20.94 -24.15
C THR A 24 -2.64 21.30 -22.92
N ILE A 25 -3.94 21.04 -22.98
CA ILE A 25 -4.79 20.96 -21.80
C ILE A 25 -4.18 19.85 -20.95
N SER A 26 -3.39 20.25 -19.96
CA SER A 26 -2.78 19.33 -19.02
C SER A 26 -3.91 18.86 -18.13
N THR A 27 -4.50 17.71 -18.46
CA THR A 27 -5.31 16.98 -17.50
C THR A 27 -4.40 16.68 -16.32
N THR A 28 -4.79 17.13 -15.13
CA THR A 28 -4.11 16.74 -13.91
C THR A 28 -4.22 15.22 -13.79
N ALA A 29 -3.14 14.49 -14.03
CA ALA A 29 -3.09 13.07 -13.76
C ALA A 29 -3.13 12.89 -12.23
N PHE A 30 -4.11 12.14 -11.72
CA PHE A 30 -4.04 11.62 -10.36
C PHE A 30 -2.92 10.57 -10.33
N ALA A 31 -1.97 10.71 -9.42
CA ALA A 31 -0.89 9.75 -9.26
C ALA A 31 -1.31 8.72 -8.21
N ASP A 32 -1.86 7.60 -8.70
CA ASP A 32 -1.93 6.37 -7.93
C ASP A 32 -0.61 5.61 -8.17
N THR A 33 -0.02 5.03 -7.13
CA THR A 33 1.16 4.17 -7.26
C THR A 33 0.81 2.74 -6.93
N ALA A 34 1.45 1.79 -7.60
CA ALA A 34 1.26 0.37 -7.36
C ALA A 34 2.61 -0.35 -7.36
N SER A 35 2.78 -1.29 -6.44
CA SER A 35 3.87 -2.26 -6.47
C SER A 35 3.75 -3.17 -7.70
N PRO A 36 4.81 -3.91 -8.07
CA PRO A 36 4.63 -5.10 -8.88
C PRO A 36 3.61 -6.06 -8.24
N THR A 37 2.95 -6.87 -9.06
CA THR A 37 2.01 -7.89 -8.57
C THR A 37 2.78 -9.00 -7.85
N TYR A 38 2.42 -9.27 -6.60
CA TYR A 38 2.82 -10.48 -5.89
C TYR A 38 1.94 -11.64 -6.34
N LYS A 39 2.53 -12.78 -6.69
CA LYS A 39 1.80 -14.00 -7.06
C LYS A 39 2.12 -15.10 -6.05
N THR A 40 1.10 -15.71 -5.47
CA THR A 40 1.29 -16.82 -4.54
C THR A 40 1.56 -18.13 -5.32
N PRO A 41 2.14 -19.15 -4.66
CA PRO A 41 1.92 -20.53 -5.06
C PRO A 41 0.42 -20.87 -5.09
N LYS A 42 0.06 -22.02 -5.69
CA LYS A 42 -1.32 -22.52 -5.60
C LYS A 42 -1.66 -22.89 -4.16
N ILE A 43 -2.78 -22.37 -3.66
CA ILE A 43 -3.29 -22.64 -2.32
C ILE A 43 -4.70 -23.20 -2.47
N SER A 44 -4.94 -24.40 -1.93
CA SER A 44 -6.22 -25.11 -2.09
C SER A 44 -6.69 -25.26 -3.55
N GLY A 45 -5.76 -25.27 -4.52
CA GLY A 45 -6.04 -25.39 -5.95
C GLY A 45 -6.22 -24.07 -6.71
N HIS A 46 -6.22 -22.92 -6.01
CA HIS A 46 -6.41 -21.58 -6.59
C HIS A 46 -5.09 -20.81 -6.68
N GLU A 47 -4.99 -19.93 -7.67
CA GLU A 47 -3.88 -18.97 -7.79
C GLU A 47 -4.35 -17.60 -7.31
N TYR A 48 -3.54 -16.98 -6.44
CA TYR A 48 -3.84 -15.66 -5.92
C TYR A 48 -2.77 -14.65 -6.30
N SER A 49 -3.19 -13.39 -6.36
CA SER A 49 -2.28 -12.27 -6.54
C SER A 49 -2.79 -11.01 -5.87
N PHE A 50 -1.87 -10.14 -5.47
CA PHE A 50 -2.22 -8.85 -4.87
C PHE A 50 -1.12 -7.80 -5.08
N THR A 51 -1.47 -6.55 -4.83
CA THR A 51 -0.57 -5.38 -4.94
C THR A 51 -0.62 -4.52 -3.67
N SER A 52 0.45 -3.77 -3.44
CA SER A 52 0.44 -2.63 -2.54
C SER A 52 0.27 -1.35 -3.33
N GLU A 53 -0.82 -0.63 -3.10
CA GLU A 53 -1.14 0.58 -3.84
C GLU A 53 -1.36 1.78 -2.91
N VAL A 54 -0.93 2.96 -3.33
CA VAL A 54 -1.30 4.23 -2.68
C VAL A 54 -2.16 5.01 -3.64
N TRP A 55 -3.40 5.26 -3.25
CA TRP A 55 -4.36 5.98 -4.07
C TRP A 55 -4.52 7.41 -3.57
N THR A 56 -4.56 8.37 -4.50
CA THR A 56 -4.86 9.77 -4.19
C THR A 56 -6.35 10.04 -4.43
N ARG A 57 -7.01 10.66 -3.46
CA ARG A 57 -8.44 11.03 -3.55
C ARG A 57 -8.65 12.50 -3.25
N TYR A 58 -9.61 13.11 -3.92
CA TYR A 58 -10.09 14.45 -3.56
C TYR A 58 -11.36 14.31 -2.74
N VAL A 59 -11.34 14.84 -1.51
CA VAL A 59 -12.49 14.86 -0.61
C VAL A 59 -12.97 16.31 -0.46
N PRO A 60 -14.24 16.61 -0.80
CA PRO A 60 -14.80 17.95 -0.61
C PRO A 60 -14.60 18.45 0.82
N ASN A 61 -14.22 19.72 0.98
CA ASN A 61 -13.93 20.39 2.26
C ASN A 61 -12.70 19.87 3.04
N VAL A 62 -12.01 18.83 2.56
CA VAL A 62 -10.75 18.32 3.14
C VAL A 62 -9.57 18.59 2.20
N GLY A 63 -9.74 18.40 0.90
CA GLY A 63 -8.68 18.50 -0.10
C GLY A 63 -8.19 17.12 -0.55
N TYR A 64 -6.92 17.05 -0.96
CA TYR A 64 -6.31 15.79 -1.38
C TYR A 64 -5.96 14.93 -0.16
N THR A 65 -6.24 13.64 -0.27
CA THR A 65 -5.89 12.61 0.72
C THR A 65 -5.19 11.45 0.04
N VAL A 66 -4.46 10.65 0.81
CA VAL A 66 -3.92 9.36 0.38
C VAL A 66 -4.46 8.22 1.25
N GLU A 67 -4.59 7.04 0.66
CA GLU A 67 -4.96 5.80 1.35
C GLU A 67 -4.14 4.63 0.79
N ALA A 68 -3.85 3.63 1.62
CA ALA A 68 -3.34 2.35 1.12
C ALA A 68 -4.53 1.52 0.62
N VAL A 69 -4.32 0.85 -0.51
CA VAL A 69 -5.31 -0.03 -1.13
C VAL A 69 -4.65 -1.38 -1.40
N ALA A 70 -5.32 -2.46 -1.00
CA ALA A 70 -4.92 -3.83 -1.23
C ALA A 70 -5.91 -4.52 -2.18
N PRO A 71 -5.67 -4.48 -3.50
CA PRO A 71 -6.40 -5.31 -4.45
C PRO A 71 -5.93 -6.75 -4.32
N ILE A 72 -6.85 -7.66 -4.01
CA ILE A 72 -6.61 -9.10 -3.85
C ILE A 72 -7.43 -9.82 -4.91
N LYS A 73 -6.80 -10.69 -5.66
CA LYS A 73 -7.38 -11.36 -6.83
C LYS A 73 -7.11 -12.85 -6.77
N ALA A 74 -8.08 -13.62 -7.26
CA ALA A 74 -7.96 -15.04 -7.54
C ALA A 74 -8.14 -15.28 -9.05
N ASP A 75 -7.68 -16.44 -9.52
CA ASP A 75 -7.86 -16.88 -10.90
C ASP A 75 -9.32 -17.21 -11.25
N VAL A 76 -10.14 -17.51 -10.24
CA VAL A 76 -11.57 -17.81 -10.34
C VAL A 76 -12.34 -17.23 -9.16
N ASN A 77 -13.67 -17.26 -9.20
CA ASN A 77 -14.48 -16.96 -8.03
C ASN A 77 -14.20 -18.00 -6.94
N VAL A 78 -13.61 -17.56 -5.83
CA VAL A 78 -13.31 -18.42 -4.68
C VAL A 78 -14.44 -18.33 -3.65
N PRO A 79 -14.70 -19.38 -2.85
CA PRO A 79 -15.72 -19.35 -1.81
C PRO A 79 -15.55 -18.22 -0.79
N THR A 80 -16.63 -17.90 -0.07
CA THR A 80 -16.60 -16.98 1.06
C THR A 80 -15.47 -17.34 2.05
N GLY A 81 -14.72 -16.32 2.47
CA GLY A 81 -13.63 -16.44 3.44
C GLY A 81 -12.33 -17.05 2.90
N TYR A 82 -12.21 -17.35 1.60
CA TYR A 82 -10.99 -17.96 1.05
C TYR A 82 -9.83 -16.98 0.89
N MET A 83 -10.11 -15.68 0.81
CA MET A 83 -9.08 -14.65 0.72
C MET A 83 -9.43 -13.48 1.63
N GLY A 84 -8.40 -12.93 2.27
CA GLY A 84 -8.51 -11.73 3.07
C GLY A 84 -7.24 -10.90 2.96
N GLY A 85 -7.30 -9.68 3.47
CA GLY A 85 -6.09 -8.89 3.59
C GLY A 85 -6.28 -7.62 4.38
N GLN A 86 -5.18 -6.86 4.42
CA GLN A 86 -5.06 -5.65 5.20
C GLN A 86 -4.25 -4.63 4.43
N ALA A 87 -4.86 -3.47 4.24
CA ALA A 87 -4.19 -2.30 3.69
C ALA A 87 -3.37 -1.64 4.79
N ARG A 88 -2.10 -1.35 4.52
CA ARG A 88 -1.18 -0.73 5.48
C ARG A 88 -0.42 0.40 4.79
N LEU A 89 -0.68 1.64 5.23
CA LEU A 89 -0.04 2.85 4.75
C LEU A 89 1.06 3.27 5.73
N TYR A 90 2.28 3.44 5.23
CA TYR A 90 3.44 3.85 6.00
C TYR A 90 3.91 5.23 5.57
N ASN A 91 4.53 5.97 6.49
CA ASN A 91 5.27 7.18 6.14
C ASN A 91 6.68 6.83 5.61
N SER A 92 7.40 7.83 5.12
CA SER A 92 8.79 7.71 4.66
C SER A 92 9.80 7.20 5.70
N SER A 93 9.47 7.27 6.99
CA SER A 93 10.31 6.77 8.08
C SER A 93 10.04 5.30 8.44
N GLY A 94 9.11 4.64 7.74
CA GLY A 94 8.75 3.25 8.00
C GLY A 94 7.78 3.03 9.16
N SER A 95 7.13 4.09 9.65
CA SER A 95 6.08 3.98 10.66
C SER A 95 4.71 3.84 10.01
N LEU A 96 3.90 2.91 10.52
CA LEU A 96 2.52 2.70 10.12
C LEU A 96 1.68 3.95 10.45
N LYS A 97 1.06 4.53 9.44
CA LYS A 97 0.27 5.77 9.56
C LYS A 97 -1.23 5.53 9.51
N ALA A 98 -1.67 4.55 8.73
CA ALA A 98 -3.07 4.13 8.66
C ALA A 98 -3.11 2.65 8.31
N SER A 99 -4.11 1.93 8.82
CA SER A 99 -4.36 0.57 8.40
C SER A 99 -5.85 0.26 8.37
N SER A 100 -6.22 -0.74 7.59
CA SER A 100 -7.53 -1.35 7.70
C SER A 100 -7.57 -2.37 8.83
N SER A 101 -8.77 -2.72 9.28
CA SER A 101 -8.99 -4.03 9.89
C SER A 101 -8.65 -5.13 8.89
N TRP A 102 -8.25 -6.29 9.37
CA TRP A 102 -8.18 -7.48 8.53
C TRP A 102 -9.59 -7.82 8.05
N THR A 103 -9.76 -8.01 6.75
CA THR A 103 -11.08 -8.27 6.16
C THR A 103 -11.00 -9.42 5.15
N TYR A 104 -11.93 -10.36 5.27
CA TYR A 104 -12.10 -11.51 4.38
C TYR A 104 -13.27 -11.33 3.42
N ASN A 105 -13.22 -11.96 2.25
CA ASN A 105 -14.30 -11.88 1.28
C ASN A 105 -15.62 -12.46 1.86
N PRO A 106 -16.69 -11.66 2.02
CA PRO A 106 -17.94 -12.09 2.67
C PRO A 106 -18.85 -12.88 1.72
N SER A 107 -18.56 -12.88 0.42
CA SER A 107 -19.23 -13.66 -0.60
C SER A 107 -18.22 -14.26 -1.57
N SER A 108 -18.68 -15.20 -2.39
CA SER A 108 -17.90 -15.72 -3.51
C SER A 108 -17.51 -14.59 -4.48
N THR A 109 -16.23 -14.46 -4.81
CA THR A 109 -15.71 -13.45 -5.75
C THR A 109 -14.30 -13.80 -6.22
N SER A 110 -13.88 -13.26 -7.36
CA SER A 110 -12.53 -13.38 -7.91
C SER A 110 -11.65 -12.16 -7.61
N ALA A 111 -12.22 -11.07 -7.09
CA ALA A 111 -11.45 -9.90 -6.70
C ALA A 111 -12.14 -9.08 -5.61
N PHE A 112 -11.33 -8.53 -4.73
CA PHE A 112 -11.75 -7.78 -3.55
C PHE A 112 -10.69 -6.74 -3.20
N PHE A 113 -11.12 -5.57 -2.79
CA PHE A 113 -10.24 -4.45 -2.42
C PHE A 113 -10.41 -4.15 -0.95
N VAL A 114 -9.31 -3.91 -0.24
CA VAL A 114 -9.29 -3.40 1.14
C VAL A 114 -8.67 -2.02 1.16
N TYR A 115 -9.22 -1.11 1.96
CA TYR A 115 -8.80 0.28 2.03
C TYR A 115 -8.43 0.65 3.48
N SER A 116 -7.29 1.32 3.66
CA SER A 116 -6.96 1.96 4.94
C SER A 116 -7.80 3.23 5.13
N SER A 117 -7.77 3.81 6.34
CA SER A 117 -8.19 5.20 6.53
C SER A 117 -7.44 6.16 5.62
N ARG A 118 -8.10 7.24 5.23
CA ARG A 118 -7.52 8.33 4.43
C ARG A 118 -6.72 9.28 5.31
N ILE A 119 -5.55 9.67 4.82
CA ILE A 119 -4.68 10.66 5.45
C ILE A 119 -4.65 11.94 4.60
N SER A 120 -4.92 13.08 5.24
CA SER A 120 -4.83 14.42 4.62
C SER A 120 -3.55 15.17 4.99
N THR A 121 -2.78 14.66 5.96
CA THR A 121 -1.53 15.27 6.38
C THR A 121 -0.49 15.14 5.27
N ALA A 122 0.10 16.26 4.88
CA ALA A 122 1.16 16.23 3.88
C ALA A 122 2.36 15.40 4.34
N GLY A 123 3.00 14.73 3.39
CA GLY A 123 4.07 13.80 3.65
C GLY A 123 4.35 12.89 2.47
N GLN A 124 5.26 11.95 2.68
CA GLN A 124 5.58 10.90 1.74
C GLN A 124 5.13 9.57 2.31
N TYR A 125 4.44 8.79 1.48
CA TYR A 125 3.75 7.58 1.91
C TYR A 125 3.98 6.44 0.93
N TYR A 126 4.00 5.22 1.45
CA TYR A 126 3.99 4.00 0.64
C TYR A 126 3.05 2.97 1.28
N ALA A 127 2.57 2.04 0.48
CA ALA A 127 1.80 0.89 0.95
C ALA A 127 2.70 -0.35 1.06
N TYR A 128 2.44 -1.17 2.06
CA TYR A 128 3.09 -2.47 2.25
C TYR A 128 2.06 -3.45 2.84
N ASN A 129 1.21 -3.96 1.96
CA ASN A 129 0.00 -4.69 2.31
C ASN A 129 0.27 -6.17 2.57
N GLN A 130 -0.65 -6.79 3.31
CA GLN A 130 -0.64 -8.23 3.54
C GLN A 130 -1.94 -8.88 3.05
N ALA A 131 -1.85 -10.16 2.72
CA ALA A 131 -2.98 -10.99 2.33
C ALA A 131 -2.89 -12.39 2.94
N GLU A 132 -4.04 -13.00 3.20
CA GLU A 132 -4.18 -14.36 3.71
C GLU A 132 -5.10 -15.18 2.83
N PHE A 133 -4.74 -16.45 2.64
CA PHE A 133 -5.47 -17.37 1.78
C PHE A 133 -5.75 -18.69 2.50
N TYR A 134 -6.99 -19.16 2.41
CA TYR A 134 -7.44 -20.36 3.12
C TYR A 134 -6.78 -21.61 2.54
N ASN A 135 -6.06 -22.36 3.38
CA ASN A 135 -5.27 -23.52 2.97
C ASN A 135 -5.93 -24.88 3.32
N GLY A 136 -7.17 -24.85 3.81
CA GLY A 136 -7.92 -26.05 4.24
C GLY A 136 -7.88 -26.32 5.75
N SER A 137 -6.94 -25.73 6.48
CA SER A 137 -6.83 -25.87 7.95
C SER A 137 -6.58 -24.55 8.68
N GLY A 138 -6.74 -23.42 7.99
CA GLY A 138 -6.42 -22.09 8.46
C GLY A 138 -6.01 -21.22 7.28
N TYR A 139 -5.14 -20.25 7.51
CA TYR A 139 -4.71 -19.30 6.49
C TYR A 139 -3.19 -19.31 6.32
N THR A 140 -2.75 -19.09 5.09
CA THR A 140 -1.35 -18.80 4.78
C THR A 140 -1.23 -17.31 4.51
N ARG A 141 -0.43 -16.61 5.32
CA ARG A 141 -0.16 -15.18 5.20
C ARG A 141 0.99 -14.90 4.24
N TYR A 142 0.86 -13.82 3.48
CA TYR A 142 1.90 -13.27 2.62
C TYR A 142 1.97 -11.75 2.79
N THR A 143 3.19 -11.23 2.87
CA THR A 143 3.46 -9.80 2.74
C THR A 143 3.82 -9.49 1.28
N GLY A 144 3.20 -8.43 0.73
CA GLY A 144 3.39 -8.01 -0.66
C GLY A 144 4.72 -7.30 -0.90
N TYR A 145 4.84 -6.68 -2.07
CA TYR A 145 5.95 -5.76 -2.33
C TYR A 145 5.59 -4.34 -1.88
N GLN A 146 6.58 -3.56 -1.47
CA GLN A 146 6.40 -2.13 -1.18
C GLN A 146 5.97 -1.38 -2.45
N SER A 147 5.00 -0.47 -2.32
CA SER A 147 4.67 0.45 -3.42
C SER A 147 5.76 1.51 -3.61
N PRO A 148 5.84 2.15 -4.79
CA PRO A 148 6.55 3.41 -4.92
C PRO A 148 6.01 4.46 -3.94
N ILE A 149 6.88 5.37 -3.51
CA ILE A 149 6.51 6.47 -2.60
C ILE A 149 5.63 7.48 -3.34
N GLN A 150 4.46 7.76 -2.77
CA GLN A 150 3.56 8.82 -3.19
C GLN A 150 3.74 10.04 -2.28
N THR A 151 3.88 11.23 -2.87
CA THR A 151 3.98 12.48 -2.11
C THR A 151 2.62 13.17 -2.07
N LEU A 152 2.09 13.43 -0.87
CA LEU A 152 0.97 14.33 -0.66
C LEU A 152 1.54 15.70 -0.28
N SER A 153 1.58 16.61 -1.25
CA SER A 153 2.25 17.91 -1.08
C SER A 153 1.40 18.93 -0.33
N SER A 154 1.96 19.51 0.72
CA SER A 154 1.65 20.90 1.14
C SER A 154 2.98 21.66 1.24
N SER A 155 3.43 22.26 0.12
CA SER A 155 4.54 23.23 0.01
C SER A 155 5.90 22.95 0.69
N LYS A 156 6.14 21.78 1.29
CA LYS A 156 7.40 21.42 1.94
C LYS A 156 8.11 20.32 1.14
N SER A 157 9.17 20.70 0.44
CA SER A 157 10.01 19.76 -0.29
C SER A 157 10.74 18.84 0.70
N VAL A 158 10.28 17.60 0.82
CA VAL A 158 11.06 16.52 1.44
C VAL A 158 11.99 15.95 0.38
N SER A 159 13.27 15.78 0.69
CA SER A 159 14.27 15.22 -0.22
C SER A 159 13.95 13.74 -0.48
N THR A 160 13.66 13.38 -1.72
CA THR A 160 13.43 11.98 -2.11
C THR A 160 14.66 11.10 -1.86
N THR A 161 15.87 11.67 -1.88
CA THR A 161 17.10 10.93 -1.62
C THR A 161 17.19 10.47 -0.17
N GLU A 162 16.90 11.36 0.78
CA GLU A 162 16.93 11.03 2.22
C GLU A 162 15.89 9.94 2.55
N THR A 163 14.70 10.04 1.96
CA THR A 163 13.65 9.01 2.12
C THR A 163 14.10 7.64 1.59
N LEU A 164 14.77 7.59 0.44
CA LEU A 164 15.28 6.32 -0.11
C LEU A 164 16.41 5.75 0.75
N GLU A 165 17.26 6.58 1.36
CA GLU A 165 18.29 6.13 2.28
C GLU A 165 17.68 5.48 3.53
N VAL A 166 16.65 6.09 4.12
CA VAL A 166 15.94 5.52 5.28
C VAL A 166 15.27 4.19 4.92
N ILE A 167 14.55 4.13 3.79
CA ILE A 167 13.91 2.89 3.32
C ILE A 167 14.95 1.79 3.07
N ASN A 168 16.07 2.12 2.44
CA ASN A 168 17.14 1.16 2.19
C ASN A 168 17.76 0.67 3.51
N ASP A 169 17.98 1.52 4.50
CA ASP A 169 18.47 1.12 5.82
C ASP A 169 17.53 0.12 6.50
N LEU A 170 16.21 0.40 6.47
CA LEU A 170 15.20 -0.51 6.99
C LEU A 170 15.18 -1.85 6.26
N MET A 171 15.35 -1.85 4.93
CA MET A 171 15.41 -3.05 4.09
C MET A 171 16.78 -3.76 4.11
N LEU A 172 17.76 -3.24 4.84
CA LEU A 172 19.07 -3.89 5.03
C LEU A 172 19.28 -4.39 6.46
N LYS A 173 18.34 -4.10 7.38
CA LYS A 173 18.38 -4.63 8.73
C LYS A 173 18.40 -6.15 8.75
N THR A 174 19.25 -6.72 9.61
CA THR A 174 19.36 -8.17 9.80
C THR A 174 18.75 -8.64 11.11
N GLU A 175 18.38 -7.72 12.00
CA GLU A 175 17.73 -8.00 13.28
C GLU A 175 16.91 -6.80 13.78
N TYR A 176 15.92 -7.08 14.62
CA TYR A 176 15.18 -6.07 15.36
C TYR A 176 15.86 -5.76 16.69
N SER A 177 15.59 -4.56 17.20
CA SER A 177 15.85 -4.27 18.61
C SER A 177 14.90 -5.10 19.48
N VAL A 178 15.33 -5.44 20.69
CA VAL A 178 14.58 -6.25 21.64
C VAL A 178 14.47 -5.51 22.97
N ASN A 179 13.29 -5.47 23.57
CA ASN A 179 13.06 -4.82 24.87
C ASN A 179 13.34 -5.77 26.05
N ASP A 180 13.20 -5.28 27.29
CA ASP A 180 13.48 -6.05 28.51
C ASP A 180 12.54 -7.26 28.70
N LYS A 181 11.41 -7.33 27.98
CA LYS A 181 10.47 -8.47 27.97
C LYS A 181 10.80 -9.51 26.90
N GLY A 182 11.79 -9.25 26.05
CA GLY A 182 12.14 -10.12 24.93
C GLY A 182 11.30 -9.89 23.67
N GLU A 183 10.48 -8.82 23.62
CA GLU A 183 9.68 -8.47 22.45
C GLU A 183 10.56 -7.69 21.45
N THR A 184 10.46 -8.08 20.19
CA THR A 184 11.10 -7.38 19.06
C THR A 184 10.31 -6.14 18.69
N TYR A 185 11.00 -5.04 18.36
CA TYR A 185 10.33 -3.81 17.94
C TYR A 185 11.05 -3.11 16.77
N GLY A 186 10.27 -2.52 15.86
CA GLY A 186 10.80 -1.82 14.70
C GLY A 186 9.78 -1.60 13.58
N SER A 187 10.26 -1.23 12.40
CA SER A 187 9.42 -1.12 11.21
C SER A 187 9.09 -2.51 10.65
N ALA A 188 7.82 -2.71 10.27
CA ALA A 188 7.41 -3.88 9.50
C ALA A 188 8.16 -4.03 8.18
N LEU A 189 8.68 -2.94 7.59
CA LEU A 189 9.43 -2.99 6.34
C LEU A 189 10.71 -3.85 6.45
N SER A 190 11.30 -3.96 7.65
CA SER A 190 12.48 -4.80 7.88
C SER A 190 12.18 -6.31 7.83
N GLU A 191 10.90 -6.72 7.78
CA GLU A 191 10.51 -8.11 7.52
C GLU A 191 11.11 -8.61 6.20
N TYR A 192 11.28 -7.71 5.22
CA TYR A 192 11.84 -8.04 3.91
C TYR A 192 13.18 -8.81 3.99
N THR A 193 14.05 -8.43 4.92
CA THR A 193 15.35 -9.09 5.14
C THR A 193 15.36 -10.01 6.35
N ILE A 194 14.65 -9.67 7.42
CA ILE A 194 14.64 -10.45 8.67
C ILE A 194 13.78 -11.71 8.52
N GLY A 195 12.76 -11.68 7.66
CA GLY A 195 11.87 -12.79 7.33
C GLY A 195 10.68 -12.96 8.27
N VAL A 196 10.55 -12.13 9.31
CA VAL A 196 9.42 -12.06 10.23
C VAL A 196 9.14 -10.60 10.60
N GLU A 197 7.89 -10.26 10.91
CA GLU A 197 7.53 -8.96 11.49
C GLU A 197 7.98 -8.86 12.96
N PRO A 198 8.18 -7.64 13.50
CA PRO A 198 8.44 -7.48 14.93
C PRO A 198 7.14 -7.63 15.74
N ASP A 199 7.26 -8.02 17.01
CA ASP A 199 6.13 -8.11 17.95
C ASP A 199 5.46 -6.73 18.16
N LEU A 200 6.25 -5.66 18.08
CA LEU A 200 5.85 -4.26 18.20
C LEU A 200 6.22 -3.49 16.93
N ILE A 201 5.19 -3.10 16.15
CA ILE A 201 5.34 -2.44 14.84
C ILE A 201 5.29 -0.93 15.02
N SER A 202 6.34 -0.23 14.56
CA SER A 202 6.43 1.24 14.59
C SER A 202 5.21 1.88 13.93
N ALA A 203 4.55 2.80 14.62
CA ALA A 203 3.31 3.42 14.21
C ALA A 203 3.20 4.87 14.71
N ILE A 204 2.29 5.63 14.10
CA ILE A 204 1.90 6.96 14.57
C ILE A 204 0.43 6.94 14.97
N GLY A 205 0.15 7.21 16.24
CA GLY A 205 -1.20 7.21 16.79
C GLY A 205 -2.08 8.35 16.28
N THR A 206 -3.35 8.31 16.67
CA THR A 206 -4.38 9.32 16.32
C THR A 206 -4.03 10.72 16.84
N ASN A 207 -3.26 10.80 17.92
CA ASN A 207 -2.75 12.03 18.51
C ASN A 207 -1.44 12.54 17.87
N GLY A 208 -0.91 11.85 16.85
CA GLY A 208 0.34 12.18 16.17
C GLY A 208 1.61 11.77 16.92
N VAL A 209 1.49 11.04 18.04
CA VAL A 209 2.63 10.50 18.81
C VAL A 209 3.18 9.27 18.10
N GLU A 210 4.50 9.17 18.02
CA GLU A 210 5.21 7.98 17.56
C GLU A 210 5.25 6.93 18.69
N GLY A 211 4.99 5.68 18.33
CA GLY A 211 5.02 4.54 19.25
C GLY A 211 4.97 3.24 18.47
N TYR A 212 4.39 2.21 19.07
CA TYR A 212 4.30 0.88 18.49
C TYR A 212 2.92 0.26 18.70
N VAL A 213 2.40 -0.41 17.68
CA VAL A 213 1.21 -1.27 17.81
C VAL A 213 1.67 -2.72 17.95
N SER A 214 0.99 -3.51 18.78
CA SER A 214 1.23 -4.95 18.84
C SER A 214 0.83 -5.61 17.51
N ALA A 215 1.67 -6.52 17.00
CA ALA A 215 1.36 -7.29 15.80
C ALA A 215 0.10 -8.14 15.97
N ASP A 216 -0.13 -8.71 17.16
CA ASP A 216 -1.32 -9.51 17.48
C ASP A 216 -2.59 -8.65 17.52
N ASP A 217 -2.50 -7.42 18.05
CA ASP A 217 -3.62 -6.48 18.06
C ASP A 217 -3.94 -5.98 16.64
N LEU A 218 -2.90 -5.73 15.83
CA LEU A 218 -3.02 -5.26 14.45
C LEU A 218 -3.59 -6.34 13.53
N THR A 219 -3.15 -7.58 13.71
CA THR A 219 -3.53 -8.73 12.89
C THR A 219 -3.78 -9.98 13.76
N PRO A 220 -4.96 -10.07 14.38
CA PRO A 220 -5.35 -11.24 15.14
C PRO A 220 -5.33 -12.50 14.28
N GLU A 221 -4.75 -13.58 14.81
CA GLU A 221 -4.74 -14.88 14.12
C GLU A 221 -6.14 -15.50 14.07
N VAL A 222 -6.49 -16.10 12.93
CA VAL A 222 -7.71 -16.90 12.76
C VAL A 222 -7.37 -18.26 12.15
N SER A 223 -8.06 -19.29 12.61
CA SER A 223 -7.79 -20.69 12.26
C SER A 223 -8.88 -21.32 11.40
N SER A 224 -9.99 -20.62 11.18
CA SER A 224 -11.12 -21.12 10.41
C SER A 224 -11.83 -20.02 9.63
N ILE A 225 -12.55 -20.41 8.58
CA ILE A 225 -13.43 -19.51 7.82
C ILE A 225 -14.47 -18.84 8.73
N LYS A 226 -14.96 -19.56 9.74
CA LYS A 226 -15.94 -19.01 10.67
C LYS A 226 -15.34 -17.85 11.47
N GLU A 227 -14.17 -18.07 12.09
CA GLU A 227 -13.47 -17.03 12.86
C GLU A 227 -13.09 -15.83 11.97
N ALA A 228 -12.59 -16.09 10.76
CA ALA A 228 -12.27 -15.08 9.77
C ALA A 228 -13.47 -14.17 9.45
N LEU A 229 -14.66 -14.76 9.25
CA LEU A 229 -15.88 -14.00 8.96
C LEU A 229 -16.49 -13.32 10.19
N GLU A 230 -16.31 -13.88 11.39
CA GLU A 230 -16.74 -13.25 12.65
C GLU A 230 -15.89 -12.00 12.97
N GLN A 231 -14.65 -11.93 12.49
CA GLN A 231 -13.78 -10.77 12.63
C GLN A 231 -14.12 -9.62 11.67
N ASN A 232 -14.80 -9.90 10.55
CA ASN A 232 -15.21 -8.85 9.63
C ASN A 232 -16.15 -7.86 10.33
N GLY A 233 -15.75 -6.59 10.39
CA GLY A 233 -16.66 -5.50 10.75
C GLY A 233 -17.62 -5.15 9.61
N GLU A 234 -18.56 -4.25 9.90
CA GLU A 234 -19.32 -3.56 8.87
C GLU A 234 -18.43 -2.54 8.15
N SER A 235 -18.72 -2.27 6.87
CA SER A 235 -17.97 -1.26 6.13
C SER A 235 -18.21 0.12 6.75
N GLY A 236 -17.13 0.80 7.15
CA GLY A 236 -17.14 2.04 7.92
C GLY A 236 -16.84 1.87 9.41
N ASP A 237 -16.79 0.64 9.92
CA ASP A 237 -16.44 0.38 11.32
C ASP A 237 -15.00 0.79 11.63
N ILE A 238 -14.81 1.38 12.81
CA ILE A 238 -13.50 1.76 13.32
C ILE A 238 -13.26 1.00 14.63
N ARG A 239 -12.17 0.23 14.66
CA ARG A 239 -11.63 -0.40 15.88
C ARG A 239 -10.38 0.35 16.32
N THR A 240 -10.24 0.61 17.62
CA THR A 240 -9.01 1.16 18.19
C THR A 240 -8.17 0.07 18.85
N ILE A 241 -6.85 0.19 18.73
CA ILE A 241 -5.86 -0.62 19.43
C ILE A 241 -4.88 0.30 20.18
N PRO A 242 -4.24 -0.17 21.27
CA PRO A 242 -3.31 0.67 22.00
C PRO A 242 -2.05 0.98 21.19
N LEU A 243 -1.52 2.18 21.38
CA LEU A 243 -0.18 2.58 20.93
C LEU A 243 0.74 2.55 22.15
N TYR A 244 1.76 1.71 22.12
CA TYR A 244 2.72 1.52 23.20
C TYR A 244 4.04 2.27 22.95
N ASP A 245 4.82 2.46 24.01
CA ASP A 245 6.25 2.72 23.91
C ASP A 245 7.01 1.41 23.55
N ALA A 246 8.31 1.49 23.30
CA ALA A 246 9.16 0.35 22.96
C ALA A 246 9.24 -0.71 24.08
N ASP A 247 8.86 -0.37 25.31
CA ASP A 247 8.76 -1.30 26.44
C ASP A 247 7.58 -2.29 26.35
N GLY A 248 6.70 -2.12 25.35
CA GLY A 248 5.53 -2.96 25.12
C GLY A 248 4.51 -2.95 26.25
N THR A 249 4.53 -1.92 27.11
CA THR A 249 3.67 -1.84 28.31
C THR A 249 3.12 -0.44 28.53
N THR A 250 3.93 0.60 28.33
CA THR A 250 3.52 1.99 28.51
C THR A 250 2.63 2.44 27.36
N VAL A 251 1.35 2.73 27.63
CA VAL A 251 0.40 3.21 26.61
C VAL A 251 0.60 4.72 26.37
N LEU A 252 0.94 5.08 25.13
CA LEU A 252 1.16 6.45 24.64
C LEU A 252 -0.08 7.03 23.94
N GLY A 253 -1.02 6.18 23.53
CA GLY A 253 -2.24 6.59 22.84
C GLY A 253 -2.96 5.42 22.20
N GLU A 254 -3.61 5.70 21.07
CA GLU A 254 -4.41 4.73 20.33
C GLU A 254 -4.10 4.82 18.83
N PHE A 255 -4.35 3.73 18.13
CA PHE A 255 -4.25 3.60 16.69
C PHE A 255 -5.57 3.05 16.13
N GLU A 256 -6.05 3.62 15.02
CA GLU A 256 -7.34 3.26 14.41
C GLU A 256 -7.17 2.27 13.25
N LEU A 257 -8.08 1.30 13.20
CA LEU A 257 -8.23 0.33 12.14
C LEU A 257 -9.62 0.48 11.51
N LEU A 258 -9.65 0.79 10.22
CA LEU A 258 -10.89 0.96 9.46
C LEU A 258 -11.28 -0.33 8.76
N THR A 259 -12.51 -0.79 8.92
CA THR A 259 -13.07 -1.80 8.03
C THR A 259 -13.62 -1.08 6.80
N SER A 260 -12.94 -1.22 5.65
CA SER A 260 -13.41 -0.66 4.39
C SER A 260 -12.97 -1.56 3.25
N TYR A 261 -13.94 -2.05 2.47
CA TYR A 261 -13.69 -2.95 1.38
C TYR A 261 -14.73 -2.85 0.26
N GLU A 262 -14.35 -3.35 -0.91
CA GLU A 262 -15.20 -3.41 -2.10
C GLU A 262 -15.06 -4.76 -2.78
N LEU A 263 -16.18 -5.36 -3.17
CA LEU A 263 -16.20 -6.58 -3.98
C LEU A 263 -16.32 -6.20 -5.44
N VAL A 264 -15.51 -6.83 -6.28
CA VAL A 264 -15.70 -6.72 -7.73
C VAL A 264 -16.83 -7.66 -8.12
N ALA A 265 -17.94 -7.08 -8.59
CA ALA A 265 -19.02 -7.85 -9.16
C ALA A 265 -18.57 -8.49 -10.48
N ASP A 266 -19.05 -9.70 -10.76
CA ASP A 266 -18.78 -10.40 -12.02
C ASP A 266 -19.13 -9.50 -13.21
N ALA A 267 -18.21 -9.35 -14.17
CA ALA A 267 -18.56 -8.86 -15.49
C ALA A 267 -19.40 -9.96 -16.17
N ASN A 268 -20.72 -9.83 -16.09
CA ASN A 268 -21.67 -10.68 -16.83
C ASN A 268 -21.39 -10.68 -18.34
#